data_AF-A0A3D0NZ90-F1
#
_entry.id   AF-A0A3D0NZ90-F1
#
_cell.length_a   1.000
_cell.length_b   1.000
_cell.length_c   1.000
_cell.angle_alpha   90.00
_cell.angle_beta   90.00
_cell.angle_gamma   90.00
#
_symmetry.space_group_name_H-M   'P 1'
#
loop_
_entity.id
_entity.type
_entity.pdbx_description
1 polymer ?
#
loop_
_entity_poly.entity_id
_entity_poly.type
_entity_poly.pdbx_seq_one_letter_code
_entity_poly.pdbx_strand_id
1 'polypeptide(L)' 'MRGAVRFSEALRFWIKLGFISFGGPAGQIAIMHRELVERRRWLSEERFTHALNYCMLLPGPEAQQLATYIGWLMHRT' A
#
# COMPACT_ATOMS: atom_id res chain seq x y z
N MET A 1 5.83 3.84 9.19
CA MET A 1 5.98 5.17 8.58
C MET A 1 7.36 5.63 8.93
N ARG A 2 8.18 5.83 7.91
CA ARG A 2 9.55 6.32 8.10
C ARG A 2 9.63 7.86 8.07
N GLY A 3 8.53 8.55 7.77
CA GLY A 3 8.39 10.01 7.80
C GLY A 3 6.96 10.43 7.42
N ALA A 4 6.66 11.73 7.50
CA ALA A 4 5.39 12.29 7.04
C ALA A 4 5.35 12.33 5.50
N VAL A 5 4.46 11.54 4.89
CA VAL A 5 4.26 11.53 3.44
C VAL A 5 3.36 12.70 3.07
N ARG A 6 3.75 13.51 2.07
CA ARG A 6 2.88 14.57 1.56
C ARG A 6 1.67 13.94 0.87
N PHE A 7 0.47 14.42 1.18
CA PHE A 7 -0.78 13.92 0.58
C PHE A 7 -0.77 13.94 -0.95
N SER A 8 -0.24 15.01 -1.56
CA SER A 8 -0.11 15.11 -3.02
C SER A 8 0.77 14.01 -3.61
N GLU A 9 1.78 13.56 -2.87
CA GLU A 9 2.72 12.52 -3.33
C GLU A 9 2.07 11.14 -3.22
N ALA A 10 1.38 10.86 -2.11
CA ALA A 10 0.59 9.65 -1.94
C ALA A 10 -0.54 9.57 -2.98
N LEU A 11 -1.27 10.65 -3.22
CA LEU A 11 -2.35 10.70 -4.21
C LEU A 11 -1.85 10.37 -5.61
N ARG A 12 -0.72 10.95 -6.04
CA ARG A 12 -0.08 10.60 -7.32
C ARG A 12 0.28 9.12 -7.41
N PHE A 13 0.78 8.54 -6.31
CA PHE A 13 1.06 7.11 -6.26
C PHE A 13 -0.20 6.26 -6.41
N TRP A 14 -1.26 6.54 -5.65
CA TRP A 14 -2.51 5.77 -5.70
C TRP A 14 -3.20 5.85 -7.06
N ILE A 15 -3.22 7.04 -7.67
CA ILE A 15 -3.73 7.22 -9.04
C ILE A 15 -2.89 6.38 -10.02
N LYS A 16 -1.56 6.48 -9.94
CA LYS A 16 -0.67 5.67 -10.79
C LYS A 16 -0.93 4.18 -10.60
N LEU A 17 -1.04 3.71 -9.34
CA LEU A 17 -1.34 2.32 -9.01
C LEU A 17 -2.64 1.87 -9.67
N GLY A 18 -3.71 2.68 -9.62
CA GLY A 18 -4.97 2.39 -10.31
C GLY A 18 -4.83 2.19 -11.81
N PHE A 19 -3.93 2.93 -12.47
CA PHE A 19 -3.65 2.79 -13.92
C PHE A 19 -2.70 1.63 -14.27
N ILE A 20 -1.89 1.15 -13.32
CA ILE A 20 -0.89 0.09 -13.56
C ILE A 20 -1.19 -1.21 -12.82
N SER A 21 -2.36 -1.32 -12.19
CA SER A 21 -2.83 -2.47 -11.41
C SER A 21 -3.22 -3.65 -12.31
N PHE A 22 -2.23 -4.22 -13.00
CA PHE A 22 -2.35 -5.42 -13.82
C PHE A 22 -1.65 -6.62 -13.13
N GLY A 23 -2.08 -7.85 -13.45
CA GLY A 23 -1.48 -9.07 -12.90
C GLY A 23 -2.19 -9.67 -11.67
N GLY A 24 -3.44 -9.28 -11.40
CA GLY A 24 -4.25 -9.83 -10.30
C GLY A 24 -3.81 -9.34 -8.91
N PRO A 25 -4.45 -9.83 -7.82
CA PRO A 25 -4.21 -9.34 -6.47
C PRO A 25 -2.75 -9.47 -6.01
N ALA A 26 -2.10 -10.59 -6.30
CA ALA A 26 -0.69 -10.81 -5.97
C ALA A 26 0.25 -9.82 -6.66
N GLY A 27 0.00 -9.53 -7.96
CA GLY A 27 0.77 -8.53 -8.70
C GLY A 27 0.61 -7.13 -8.12
N GLN A 28 -0.62 -6.75 -7.73
CA GLN A 28 -0.88 -5.46 -7.09
C GLN A 28 -0.18 -5.33 -5.73
N ILE A 29 -0.19 -6.39 -4.92
CA ILE A 29 0.53 -6.46 -3.63
C ILE A 29 2.04 -6.33 -3.83
N ALA A 30 2.60 -7.01 -4.84
CA ALA A 30 4.02 -6.91 -5.17
C ALA A 30 4.42 -5.50 -5.62
N ILE A 31 3.60 -4.83 -6.45
CA ILE A 31 3.83 -3.44 -6.85
C ILE A 31 3.79 -2.51 -5.63
N MET A 32 2.81 -2.70 -4.74
CA MET A 32 2.72 -1.92 -3.50
C MET A 32 3.96 -2.12 -2.61
N HIS A 33 4.42 -3.35 -2.40
CA HIS A 33 5.63 -3.63 -1.62
C HIS A 33 6.86 -2.94 -2.22
N ARG A 34 7.14 -3.19 -3.50
CA ARG A 34 8.28 -2.59 -4.22
C ARG A 34 8.27 -1.07 -4.18
N GLU A 35 7.12 -0.44 -4.40
CA GLU A 35 7.03 1.01 -4.46
C GLU A 35 7.06 1.65 -3.07
N LEU A 36 6.29 1.12 -2.12
CA LEU A 36 6.08 1.73 -0.80
C LEU A 36 7.18 1.41 0.20
N VAL A 37 7.78 0.22 0.10
CA VAL A 37 8.79 -0.28 1.04
C VAL A 37 10.18 -0.13 0.47
N GLU A 38 10.45 -0.68 -0.72
CA GLU A 38 11.81 -0.70 -1.27
C GLU A 38 12.21 0.66 -1.86
N ARG A 39 11.41 1.18 -2.81
CA ARG A 39 11.79 2.36 -3.61
C ARG A 39 11.57 3.66 -2.86
N ARG A 40 10.35 3.91 -2.36
CA ARG A 40 10.00 5.17 -1.69
C ARG A 40 10.29 5.15 -0.20
N ARG A 41 10.40 3.95 0.39
CA ARG A 41 10.67 3.74 1.82
C ARG A 41 9.71 4.50 2.74
N TRP A 42 8.45 4.68 2.33
CA TRP A 42 7.41 5.31 3.14
C TRP A 42 6.94 4.39 4.27
N LEU A 43 6.87 3.09 3.97
CA LEU A 43 6.50 2.04 4.90
C LEU A 43 7.71 1.14 5.21
N SER A 44 7.79 0.62 6.43
CA SER A 44 8.78 -0.40 6.77
C SER A 44 8.27 -1.78 6.38
N GLU A 45 9.19 -2.71 6.12
CA GLU A 45 8.91 -4.13 5.84
C GLU A 45 7.91 -4.72 6.83
N GLU A 46 8.24 -4.65 8.13
CA GLU A 46 7.41 -5.16 9.22
C GLU A 46 5.97 -4.61 9.18
N ARG A 47 5.83 -3.32 8.87
CA ARG A 47 4.54 -2.63 8.91
C ARG A 47 3.72 -2.90 7.65
N PHE A 48 4.38 -3.17 6.52
CA PHE A 48 3.73 -3.69 5.33
C PHE A 48 3.23 -5.12 5.55
N THR A 49 4.09 -6.00 6.06
CA THR A 49 3.73 -7.41 6.34
C THR A 49 2.60 -7.51 7.38
N HIS A 50 2.64 -6.69 8.42
CA HIS A 50 1.56 -6.64 9.40
C HIS A 50 0.23 -6.20 8.76
N ALA A 51 0.26 -5.20 7.89
CA ALA A 51 -0.90 -4.75 7.14
C ALA A 51 -1.44 -5.83 6.18
N LEU A 52 -0.54 -6.52 5.47
CA LEU A 52 -0.88 -7.61 4.56
C LEU A 52 -1.54 -8.78 5.31
N ASN A 53 -0.94 -9.22 6.41
CA ASN A 53 -1.49 -10.30 7.25
C ASN A 53 -2.88 -9.93 7.76
N TYR A 54 -3.09 -8.68 8.15
CA TYR A 54 -4.41 -8.20 8.57
C TYR A 54 -5.44 -8.28 7.42
N CYS A 55 -5.09 -7.83 6.22
CA CYS A 55 -5.98 -7.89 5.06
C CYS A 55 -6.23 -9.33 4.56
N MET A 56 -5.30 -10.27 4.79
CA MET A 56 -5.51 -11.68 4.48
C MET A 56 -6.49 -12.39 5.42
N LEU A 57 -6.70 -11.86 6.64
CA LEU A 57 -7.69 -12.39 7.58
C LEU A 57 -9.12 -11.95 7.25
N LEU A 58 -9.26 -10.83 6.54
CA LEU A 58 -10.55 -10.22 6.25
C LEU A 58 -11.12 -10.76 4.92
N PRO A 59 -12.40 -11.14 4.86
CA PRO A 59 -13.01 -11.57 3.61
C PRO A 59 -13.08 -10.41 2.61
N GLY A 60 -12.57 -10.60 1.40
CA GLY A 60 -12.73 -9.64 0.30
C GLY A 60 -11.45 -9.44 -0.51
N PRO A 61 -11.40 -8.40 -1.38
CA PRO A 61 -10.28 -8.18 -2.29
C PRO A 61 -9.06 -7.65 -1.54
N GLU A 62 -8.11 -8.53 -1.24
CA GLU A 62 -6.99 -8.31 -0.32
C GLU A 62 -6.12 -7.12 -0.76
N ALA A 63 -5.87 -6.98 -2.07
CA ALA A 63 -5.08 -5.87 -2.61
C ALA A 63 -5.76 -4.50 -2.40
N GLN A 64 -7.08 -4.41 -2.56
CA GLN A 64 -7.83 -3.17 -2.36
C GLN A 64 -7.96 -2.83 -0.88
N GLN A 65 -8.17 -3.84 -0.03
CA GLN A 65 -8.15 -3.65 1.42
C GLN A 65 -6.80 -3.14 1.89
N LEU A 66 -5.70 -3.74 1.40
CA LEU A 66 -4.35 -3.34 1.74
C LEU A 66 -4.06 -1.91 1.27
N ALA A 67 -4.43 -1.56 0.04
CA ALA A 67 -4.28 -0.20 -0.49
C ALA A 67 -5.03 0.83 0.38
N THR A 68 -6.28 0.51 0.76
CA THR A 68 -7.12 1.38 1.59
C THR A 68 -6.51 1.55 2.98
N TYR A 69 -6.14 0.43 3.61
CA TYR A 69 -5.59 0.43 4.96
C TYR A 69 -4.25 1.17 5.03
N ILE A 70 -3.36 0.95 4.05
CA ILE A 70 -2.10 1.68 3.97
C ILE A 70 -2.35 3.17 3.68
N GLY A 71 -3.26 3.51 2.79
CA GLY A 71 -3.64 4.89 2.49
C GLY A 71 -4.13 5.64 3.73
N TRP A 72 -4.95 4.99 4.56
CA TRP A 72 -5.36 5.49 5.86
C TRP A 72 -4.18 5.60 6.83
N LEU A 73 -3.32 4.57 6.92
CA LEU A 73 -2.17 4.57 7.82
C LEU A 73 -1.19 5.72 7.53
N MET A 74 -1.10 6.16 6.26
CA MET A 74 -0.26 7.28 5.82
C MET A 74 -0.74 8.64 6.33
N HIS A 75 -2.04 8.81 6.56
CA HIS A 75 -2.65 10.11 6.87
C HIS A 75 -3.57 10.09 8.10
N ARG A 76 -3.57 9.02 8.89
CA ARG A 76 -4.23 9.00 10.19
C ARG A 76 -3.68 10.14 11.05
N THR A 77 -4.59 10.95 11.59
CA THR A 77 -4.32 11.96 12.62
C THR A 77 -3.85 11.30 13.91
#